data_AF-A0A6A6VC16-F1
#
_entry.id   AF-A0A6A6VC16-F1
#
_cell.length_a   1.000
_cell.length_b   1.000
_cell.length_c   1.000
_cell.angle_alpha   90.00
_cell.angle_beta   90.00
_cell.angle_gamma   90.00
#
_symmetry.space_group_name_H-M   'P 1'
#
loop_
_entity.id
_entity.type
_entity.pdbx_description
1 polymer ?
#
loop_
_entity_poly.entity_id
_entity_poly.type
_entity_poly.pdbx_seq_one_letter_code
_entity_poly.pdbx_strand_id
1 'polypeptide(L)'
;TVPKPTKESKTKQEDDKFWTVEDLSPPTSNLDGHPVSYLVDCVEHLTCPRRDLKEPDPHTQLLHPAEAFLAGTLSFTAAKYLTQKRKIFLQLVENKRQGKGFTKTHAQQACGVDVNKASKLFEAFKGVGWFDEKLFQAHL
;
A
#
# COMPACT_ATOMS: atom_id res chain seq x y z
N THR A 1 36.71 -4.68 -29.51
CA THR A 1 36.27 -4.30 -28.15
C THR A 1 34.89 -3.68 -28.23
N VAL A 2 33.83 -4.45 -27.99
CA VAL A 2 32.45 -3.95 -28.01
C VAL A 2 32.03 -3.67 -26.56
N PRO A 3 31.63 -2.44 -26.21
CA PRO A 3 31.22 -2.11 -24.84
C PRO A 3 29.85 -2.71 -24.53
N LYS A 4 29.75 -3.29 -23.33
CA LYS A 4 28.55 -3.92 -22.76
C LYS A 4 27.42 -2.90 -22.56
N PRO A 5 26.15 -3.28 -22.74
CA PRO A 5 25.02 -2.41 -22.45
C PRO A 5 24.89 -2.19 -20.93
N THR A 6 24.85 -0.92 -20.55
CA THR A 6 24.53 -0.43 -19.20
C THR A 6 23.14 -0.94 -18.81
N LYS A 7 23.05 -1.66 -17.68
CA LYS A 7 21.77 -1.98 -17.05
C LYS A 7 21.13 -0.68 -16.56
N GLU A 8 20.23 -0.14 -17.35
CA GLU A 8 19.37 0.97 -16.96
C GLU A 8 18.62 0.61 -15.69
N SER A 9 18.74 1.48 -14.69
CA SER A 9 18.16 1.34 -13.36
C SER A 9 16.63 1.52 -13.43
N LYS A 10 15.92 0.46 -13.80
CA LYS A 10 14.47 0.33 -13.59
C LYS A 10 14.17 0.19 -12.09
N THR A 11 14.13 1.30 -11.34
CA THR A 11 13.65 1.24 -9.95
C THR A 11 12.98 2.51 -9.45
N LYS A 12 13.05 3.64 -10.18
CA LYS A 12 12.44 4.90 -9.70
C LYS A 12 11.13 5.28 -10.40
N GLN A 13 10.93 4.86 -11.66
CA GLN A 13 9.84 5.38 -12.50
C GLN A 13 8.54 4.54 -12.48
N GLU A 14 8.60 3.29 -12.00
CA GLU A 14 7.41 2.43 -11.92
C GLU A 14 6.53 2.72 -10.67
N ASP A 15 7.11 3.37 -9.66
CA ASP A 15 6.44 3.66 -8.39
C ASP A 15 5.48 4.87 -8.50
N ASP A 16 5.64 5.72 -9.53
CA ASP A 16 4.77 6.88 -9.82
C ASP A 16 3.56 6.54 -10.71
N LYS A 17 3.55 5.38 -11.37
CA LYS A 17 2.44 4.96 -12.24
C LYS A 17 1.33 4.23 -11.49
N PHE A 18 0.86 4.78 -10.38
CA PHE A 18 -0.28 4.19 -9.66
C PHE A 18 -1.52 4.05 -10.57
N TRP A 19 -1.68 4.94 -11.55
CA TRP A 19 -2.75 4.90 -12.56
C TRP A 19 -2.72 3.67 -13.49
N THR A 20 -1.59 2.97 -13.62
CA THR A 20 -1.54 1.71 -14.39
C THR A 20 -2.07 0.50 -13.63
N VAL A 21 -2.21 0.64 -12.32
CA VAL A 21 -2.71 -0.40 -11.43
C VAL A 21 -4.18 -0.12 -11.18
N GLU A 22 -5.03 -1.12 -11.42
CA GLU A 22 -6.48 -1.02 -11.19
C GLU A 22 -6.76 -0.78 -9.69
N ASP A 23 -7.62 0.20 -9.40
CA ASP A 23 -7.98 0.53 -8.03
C ASP A 23 -9.13 -0.37 -7.57
N LEU A 24 -8.78 -1.48 -6.94
CA LEU A 24 -9.72 -2.36 -6.25
C LEU A 24 -9.78 -2.05 -4.74
N SER A 25 -9.42 -0.81 -4.38
CA SER A 25 -9.37 -0.35 -3.01
C SER A 25 -10.81 -0.22 -2.46
N PRO A 26 -11.12 -0.76 -1.27
CA PRO A 26 -12.43 -0.59 -0.68
C PRO A 26 -12.66 0.89 -0.28
N PRO A 27 -13.93 1.32 -0.13
CA PRO A 27 -14.24 2.68 0.28
C PRO A 27 -13.58 3.02 1.61
N THR A 28 -12.96 4.20 1.70
CA THR A 28 -12.30 4.69 2.92
C THR A 28 -13.28 5.02 4.05
N SER A 29 -14.58 4.77 3.87
CA SER A 29 -15.62 4.97 4.89
C SER A 29 -15.34 4.23 6.20
N ASN A 30 -14.54 3.15 6.18
CA ASN A 30 -14.07 2.47 7.40
C ASN A 30 -13.09 3.32 8.23
N LEU A 31 -12.58 4.43 7.69
CA LEU A 31 -11.65 5.36 8.34
C LEU A 31 -12.32 6.66 8.82
N ASP A 32 -13.48 7.04 8.28
CA ASP A 32 -14.18 8.30 8.60
C ASP A 32 -14.59 8.43 10.09
N GLY A 33 -14.64 7.31 10.83
CA GLY A 33 -14.94 7.28 12.26
C GLY A 33 -13.72 7.14 13.18
N HIS A 34 -12.52 6.99 12.64
CA HIS A 34 -11.32 6.64 13.40
C HIS A 34 -10.26 7.77 13.36
N PRO A 35 -9.41 7.89 14.39
CA PRO A 35 -8.32 8.86 14.37
C PRO A 35 -7.37 8.58 13.20
N VAL A 36 -6.73 9.62 12.66
CA VAL A 36 -5.76 9.49 11.56
C VAL A 36 -4.58 8.56 11.89
N SER A 37 -4.28 8.38 13.17
CA SER A 37 -3.27 7.45 13.67
C SER A 37 -3.75 5.99 13.73
N TYR A 38 -5.03 5.70 13.52
CA TYR A 38 -5.60 4.36 13.69
C TYR A 38 -4.90 3.30 12.84
N LEU A 39 -4.58 3.62 11.58
CA LEU A 39 -3.79 2.74 10.71
C LEU A 39 -2.39 2.44 11.28
N VAL A 40 -1.74 3.42 11.92
CA VAL A 40 -0.41 3.25 12.52
C VAL A 40 -0.51 2.52 13.86
N ASP A 41 -1.54 2.81 14.64
CA ASP A 41 -1.85 2.16 15.92
C ASP A 41 -2.14 0.67 15.74
N CYS A 42 -2.80 0.31 14.63
CA CYS A 42 -3.00 -1.08 14.22
C CYS A 42 -1.70 -1.84 13.93
N VAL A 43 -0.56 -1.15 13.86
CA VAL A 43 0.74 -1.78 13.60
C VAL A 43 1.61 -1.74 14.84
N GLU A 44 1.67 -2.87 15.53
CA GLU A 44 2.56 -3.02 16.67
C GLU A 44 4.05 -2.87 16.27
N HIS A 45 4.78 -2.13 17.09
CA HIS A 45 6.23 -1.89 16.98
C HIS A 45 6.66 -1.25 15.65
N LEU A 46 5.94 -0.23 15.19
CA LEU A 46 6.39 0.58 14.07
C LEU A 46 7.52 1.52 14.52
N THR A 47 8.75 0.99 14.59
CA THR A 47 9.95 1.70 15.07
C THR A 47 10.63 2.56 14.00
N CYS A 48 9.90 2.93 12.94
CA CYS A 48 10.41 3.86 11.95
C CYS A 48 10.25 5.30 12.45
N PRO A 49 11.34 6.09 12.56
CA PRO A 49 11.20 7.50 12.89
C PRO A 49 10.35 8.15 11.79
N ARG A 50 9.23 8.76 12.21
CA ARG A 50 8.36 9.53 11.33
C ARG A 50 9.23 10.55 10.59
N ARG A 51 9.31 10.41 9.27
CA ARG A 51 9.84 11.47 8.42
C ARG A 51 8.64 12.17 7.81
N ASP A 52 8.58 13.47 7.97
CA ASP A 52 7.63 14.29 7.20
C ASP A 52 7.79 13.93 5.72
N LEU A 53 6.66 13.75 5.01
CA LEU A 53 6.63 13.62 3.56
C LEU A 53 7.33 14.87 3.01
N LYS A 54 8.59 14.71 2.61
CA LYS A 54 9.47 15.84 2.30
C LYS A 54 9.23 16.38 0.88
N GLU A 55 8.23 15.86 0.18
CA GLU A 55 7.91 16.20 -1.20
C GLU A 55 6.42 16.57 -1.33
N PRO A 56 6.09 17.73 -1.92
CA PRO A 56 4.72 18.16 -2.13
C PRO A 56 4.14 17.38 -3.32
N ASP A 57 3.80 16.12 -3.09
CA ASP A 57 3.09 15.34 -4.08
C ASP A 57 1.66 15.88 -4.23
N PRO A 58 1.24 16.29 -5.44
CA PRO A 58 -0.14 16.70 -5.70
C PRO A 58 -1.14 15.56 -5.46
N HIS A 59 -0.66 14.32 -5.48
CA HIS A 59 -1.45 13.12 -5.20
C HIS A 59 -1.79 12.96 -3.71
N THR A 60 -1.17 13.70 -2.80
CA THR A 60 -1.50 13.66 -1.37
C THR A 60 -2.97 14.02 -1.11
N GLN A 61 -3.56 14.87 -1.95
CA GLN A 61 -4.98 15.21 -1.87
C GLN A 61 -5.93 14.04 -2.25
N LEU A 62 -5.42 13.00 -2.91
CA LEU A 62 -6.16 11.78 -3.20
C LEU A 62 -6.09 10.76 -2.05
N LEU A 63 -5.20 10.97 -1.08
CA LEU A 63 -5.06 10.08 0.08
C LEU A 63 -5.93 10.56 1.23
N HIS A 64 -6.52 9.61 1.95
CA HIS A 64 -7.17 9.92 3.21
C HIS A 64 -6.12 10.39 4.24
N PRO A 65 -6.44 11.32 5.16
CA PRO A 65 -5.48 11.81 6.16
C PRO A 65 -4.84 10.68 7.00
N ALA A 66 -5.58 9.59 7.26
CA ALA A 66 -5.04 8.41 7.94
C ALA A 66 -3.99 7.67 7.09
N GLU A 67 -4.19 7.60 5.78
CA GLU A 67 -3.26 6.98 4.85
C GLU A 67 -2.01 7.83 4.66
N ALA A 68 -2.18 9.15 4.55
CA ALA A 68 -1.08 10.10 4.50
C ALA A 68 -0.21 9.99 5.76
N PHE A 69 -0.83 9.80 6.93
CA PHE A 69 -0.13 9.57 8.20
C PHE A 69 0.69 8.27 8.19
N LEU A 70 0.11 7.16 7.72
CA LEU A 70 0.82 5.88 7.55
C LEU A 70 1.97 5.99 6.53
N ALA A 71 1.73 6.66 5.39
CA ALA A 71 2.72 6.86 4.34
C ALA A 71 3.93 7.67 4.84
N GLY A 72 3.69 8.74 5.61
CA GLY A 72 4.76 9.50 6.26
C GLY A 72 5.56 8.65 7.24
N THR A 73 4.89 7.79 8.00
CA THR A 73 5.57 6.93 8.96
C THR A 73 6.43 5.85 8.28
N LEU A 74 5.97 5.31 7.14
CA LEU A 74 6.73 4.35 6.32
C LEU A 74 7.75 5.02 5.36
N SER A 75 7.79 6.36 5.34
CA SER A 75 8.60 7.16 4.42
C SER A 75 8.31 6.80 2.95
N PHE A 76 7.03 6.71 2.60
CA PHE A 76 6.54 6.55 1.22
C PHE A 76 6.00 7.86 0.67
N THR A 77 6.32 8.16 -0.59
CA THR A 77 5.64 9.17 -1.43
C THR A 77 4.16 8.80 -1.59
N ALA A 78 3.28 9.79 -1.78
CA ALA A 78 1.84 9.54 -1.98
C ALA A 78 1.59 8.58 -3.15
N ALA A 79 2.27 8.78 -4.28
CA ALA A 79 2.18 7.91 -5.45
C ALA A 79 2.64 6.47 -5.14
N LYS A 80 3.78 6.32 -4.44
CA LYS A 80 4.28 5.02 -3.99
C LYS A 80 3.26 4.27 -3.15
N TYR A 81 2.69 4.95 -2.14
CA TYR A 81 1.71 4.35 -1.25
C TYR A 81 0.48 3.87 -2.04
N LEU A 82 -0.05 4.69 -2.96
CA LEU A 82 -1.17 4.31 -3.82
C LEU A 82 -0.84 3.09 -4.67
N THR A 83 0.34 3.06 -5.30
CA THR A 83 0.79 1.90 -6.09
C THR A 83 0.83 0.63 -5.23
N GLN A 84 1.42 0.68 -4.03
CA GLN A 84 1.51 -0.49 -3.15
C GLN A 84 0.14 -0.94 -2.64
N LYS A 85 -0.71 0.02 -2.26
CA LYS A 85 -2.10 -0.22 -1.85
C LYS A 85 -2.85 -1.00 -2.93
N ARG A 86 -2.86 -0.50 -4.16
CA ARG A 86 -3.54 -1.13 -5.29
C ARG A 86 -3.02 -2.52 -5.60
N LYS A 87 -1.70 -2.72 -5.58
CA LYS A 87 -1.09 -4.05 -5.79
C LYS A 87 -1.53 -5.08 -4.76
N ILE A 88 -1.58 -4.69 -3.48
CA ILE A 88 -2.07 -5.56 -2.40
C ILE A 88 -3.53 -5.94 -2.65
N PHE A 89 -4.40 -4.97 -2.97
CA PHE A 89 -5.81 -5.23 -3.19
C PHE A 89 -6.07 -6.07 -4.45
N LEU A 90 -5.31 -5.87 -5.53
CA LEU A 90 -5.36 -6.74 -6.70
C LEU A 90 -5.04 -8.19 -6.33
N GLN A 91 -3.95 -8.41 -5.60
CA GLN A 91 -3.57 -9.75 -5.19
C GLN A 91 -4.59 -10.35 -4.22
N LEU A 92 -5.18 -9.55 -3.33
CA LEU A 92 -6.25 -9.97 -2.43
C LEU A 92 -7.48 -10.43 -3.22
N VAL A 93 -7.96 -9.64 -4.17
CA VAL A 93 -9.13 -9.97 -5.00
C VAL A 93 -8.85 -11.23 -5.82
N GLU A 94 -7.66 -11.36 -6.43
CA GLU A 94 -7.28 -12.56 -7.16
C GLU A 94 -7.24 -13.81 -6.27
N ASN A 95 -6.70 -13.71 -5.05
CA ASN A 95 -6.74 -14.80 -4.09
C ASN A 95 -8.16 -15.17 -3.69
N LYS A 96 -9.01 -14.17 -3.43
CA LYS A 96 -10.42 -14.37 -3.08
C LYS A 96 -11.20 -15.00 -4.24
N ARG A 97 -10.96 -14.60 -5.49
CA ARG A 97 -11.52 -15.22 -6.71
C ARG A 97 -11.11 -16.69 -6.83
N GLN A 98 -9.88 -17.01 -6.44
CA GLN A 98 -9.39 -18.39 -6.39
C GLN A 98 -9.86 -19.17 -5.13
N GLY A 99 -10.62 -18.56 -4.23
CA GLY A 99 -11.04 -19.16 -2.96
C GLY A 99 -9.88 -19.39 -1.96
N LYS A 100 -8.74 -18.72 -2.14
CA LYS A 100 -7.56 -18.83 -1.29
C LYS A 100 -7.54 -17.71 -0.25
N GLY A 101 -7.08 -18.05 0.95
CA GLY A 101 -6.88 -17.08 2.02
C GLY A 101 -5.74 -16.11 1.70
N PHE A 102 -5.98 -14.81 1.89
CA PHE A 102 -4.95 -13.80 1.73
C PHE A 102 -4.10 -13.69 2.99
N THR A 103 -2.81 -14.01 2.85
CA THR A 103 -1.84 -13.97 3.95
C THR A 103 -0.82 -12.87 3.74
N LYS A 104 -0.13 -12.51 4.82
CA LYS A 104 1.00 -11.58 4.82
C LYS A 104 2.03 -11.89 3.72
N THR A 105 2.29 -13.17 3.44
CA THR A 105 3.20 -13.60 2.36
C THR A 105 2.74 -13.13 0.99
N HIS A 106 1.44 -13.23 0.69
CA HIS A 106 0.89 -12.76 -0.58
C HIS A 106 0.98 -11.23 -0.69
N ALA A 107 0.70 -10.51 0.39
CA ALA A 107 0.87 -9.06 0.44
C ALA A 107 2.34 -8.65 0.20
N GLN A 108 3.28 -9.36 0.82
CA GLN A 108 4.72 -9.13 0.64
C GLN A 108 5.16 -9.40 -0.80
N GLN A 109 4.64 -10.43 -1.46
CA GLN A 109 4.93 -10.73 -2.85
C GLN A 109 4.32 -9.73 -3.83
N ALA A 110 3.12 -9.20 -3.51
CA ALA A 110 2.46 -8.18 -4.32
C ALA A 110 3.12 -6.81 -4.18
N CYS A 111 3.64 -6.50 -3.00
CA CYS A 111 4.38 -5.28 -2.74
C CYS A 111 5.74 -5.29 -3.46
N GLY A 112 5.99 -4.25 -4.26
CA GLY A 112 7.31 -4.00 -4.87
C GLY A 112 8.28 -3.29 -3.92
N VAL A 113 8.04 -3.36 -2.61
CA VAL A 113 8.80 -2.63 -1.57
C VAL A 113 9.40 -3.62 -0.58
N ASP A 114 10.22 -3.10 0.34
CA ASP A 114 10.86 -3.90 1.39
C ASP A 114 9.84 -4.76 2.17
N VAL A 115 10.23 -6.01 2.45
CA VAL A 115 9.40 -7.02 3.13
C VAL A 115 8.92 -6.56 4.51
N ASN A 116 9.73 -5.76 5.23
CA ASN A 116 9.34 -5.18 6.51
C ASN A 116 8.29 -4.09 6.33
N LYS A 117 8.43 -3.23 5.31
CA LYS A 117 7.42 -2.20 5.03
C LYS A 117 6.09 -2.80 4.57
N ALA A 118 6.16 -3.81 3.69
CA ALA A 118 4.98 -4.54 3.23
C ALA A 118 4.28 -5.26 4.38
N SER A 119 5.03 -5.87 5.29
CA SER A 119 4.51 -6.46 6.54
C SER A 119 3.69 -5.46 7.32
N LYS A 120 4.28 -4.30 7.61
CA LYS A 120 3.68 -3.28 8.46
C LYS A 120 2.42 -2.69 7.83
N LEU A 121 2.47 -2.47 6.51
CA LEU A 121 1.33 -1.97 5.74
C LEU A 121 0.19 -3.00 5.67
N PHE A 122 0.51 -4.29 5.55
CA PHE A 122 -0.48 -5.37 5.67
C PHE A 122 -1.12 -5.42 7.05
N GLU A 123 -0.34 -5.30 8.12
CA GLU A 123 -0.85 -5.28 9.49
C GLU A 123 -1.81 -4.10 9.72
N ALA A 124 -1.48 -2.91 9.19
CA ALA A 124 -2.33 -1.73 9.25
C ALA A 124 -3.70 -2.00 8.61
N PHE A 125 -3.69 -2.50 7.37
CA PHE A 125 -4.92 -2.77 6.63
C PHE A 125 -5.74 -3.88 7.26
N LYS A 126 -5.07 -4.89 7.82
CA LYS A 126 -5.74 -5.96 8.55
C LYS A 126 -6.41 -5.44 9.83
N GLY A 127 -5.74 -4.57 10.59
CA GLY A 127 -6.30 -3.98 11.81
C GLY A 127 -7.53 -3.12 11.55
N VAL A 128 -7.55 -2.38 10.44
CA VAL A 128 -8.71 -1.60 9.99
C VAL A 128 -9.86 -2.48 9.46
N GLY A 129 -9.60 -3.77 9.17
CA GLY A 129 -10.60 -4.66 8.58
C GLY A 129 -10.77 -4.48 7.07
N TRP A 130 -9.77 -3.91 6.38
CA TRP A 130 -9.81 -3.77 4.92
C TRP A 130 -9.67 -5.06 4.13
N PHE A 131 -9.39 -6.19 4.80
CA PHE A 131 -9.40 -7.51 4.19
C PHE A 131 -10.72 -8.26 4.42
N ASP A 132 -11.74 -7.59 4.96
CA ASP A 132 -13.06 -8.18 5.17
C ASP A 132 -13.74 -8.46 3.81
N GLU A 133 -14.27 -9.67 3.65
CA GLU A 133 -14.92 -10.12 2.42
C GLU A 133 -16.10 -9.25 2.03
N LYS A 134 -16.78 -8.65 3.01
CA LYS A 134 -17.92 -7.74 2.79
C LYS A 134 -17.57 -6.58 1.88
N LEU A 135 -16.32 -6.10 1.93
CA LEU A 135 -15.86 -4.99 1.10
C LEU A 135 -15.57 -5.42 -0.34
N PHE A 136 -15.30 -6.71 -0.57
CA PHE A 136 -14.99 -7.26 -1.90
C PHE A 136 -16.14 -8.06 -2.50
N GLN A 137 -17.26 -8.21 -1.81
CA GLN A 137 -18.46 -8.84 -2.38
C GLN A 137 -18.93 -8.17 -3.69
N ALA A 138 -18.62 -6.88 -3.89
CA ALA A 138 -18.89 -6.19 -5.14
C ALA A 138 -17.89 -6.53 -6.28
N HIS A 139 -16.73 -7.11 -5.96
CA HIS A 139 -15.63 -7.39 -6.90
C HIS A 139 -15.39 -8.89 -7.16
N LEU A 140 -16.07 -9.76 -6.41
CA LEU A 140 -16.09 -11.23 -6.54
C LEU A 140 -17.29 -11.68 -7.36
#